data_AF-A0A815BUU1-F1
#
_entry.id   AF-A0A815BUU1-F1
#
_cell.length_a   1.000
_cell.length_b   1.000
_cell.length_c   1.000
_cell.angle_alpha   90.00
_cell.angle_beta   90.00
_cell.angle_gamma   90.00
#
_symmetry.space_group_name_H-M   'P 1'
#
loop_
_entity.id
_entity.type
_entity.pdbx_description
1 polymer ?
#
loop_
_entity_poly.entity_id
_entity_poly.type
_entity_poly.pdbx_seq_one_letter_code
_entity_poly.pdbx_strand_id
1 'polypeptide(L)'
;IKYQYRTQKQFKYFIQEHIGSEKDNRTPITIHLLVDQHTYEQMKSATFKQPYYLHTHQHLIPNDLLDTITIWLNVKKEYADEKRVEHSERITSVALMIYQSAEVVHYQQDKQQQYNTCLVGDAAFGVPFFRSLNNGIICSRKLASCIQLYYGNKSTQTGGGNILNNLKFGWTKLVNQAHCLLNSNEPLKAYSQFVHLMATKEIMIAQNKANFLFAADMMNKINGSVPWQLNKWSSEDVDHLKETIYSNNQSITTTDDQIDSNTWEDEDYDLVQEFDILESDLSNNFQQD
;
A
#
# COMPACT_ATOMS: atom_id res chain seq x y z
N ILE A 1 -4.51 -23.78 3.97
CA ILE A 1 -5.50 -23.11 4.88
C ILE A 1 -5.37 -23.56 6.35
N LYS A 2 -5.34 -24.87 6.68
CA LYS A 2 -5.42 -25.36 8.08
C LYS A 2 -4.34 -24.82 9.03
N TYR A 3 -3.09 -24.75 8.60
CA TYR A 3 -1.96 -24.23 9.40
C TYR A 3 -1.88 -22.69 9.38
N GLN A 4 -2.33 -22.05 8.29
CA GLN A 4 -2.20 -20.61 8.06
C GLN A 4 -2.78 -19.78 9.21
N TYR A 5 -3.99 -20.14 9.67
CA TYR A 5 -4.63 -19.44 10.79
C TYR A 5 -3.89 -19.62 12.13
N ARG A 6 -3.27 -20.78 12.36
CA ARG A 6 -2.45 -21.01 13.57
C ARG A 6 -1.18 -20.19 13.54
N THR A 7 -0.55 -20.13 12.38
CA THR A 7 0.70 -19.40 12.16
C THR A 7 0.50 -17.90 12.25
N GLN A 8 -0.58 -17.36 11.65
CA GLN A 8 -0.92 -15.93 11.74
C GLN A 8 -1.03 -15.42 13.19
N LYS A 9 -1.49 -16.27 14.12
CA LYS A 9 -1.62 -15.90 15.54
C LYS A 9 -0.29 -15.66 16.24
N GLN A 10 0.81 -16.17 15.70
CA GLN A 10 2.15 -16.02 16.26
C GLN A 10 2.77 -14.66 15.92
N PHE A 11 2.20 -13.93 14.96
CA PHE A 11 2.85 -12.76 14.40
C PHE A 11 2.25 -11.45 14.86
N LYS A 12 3.14 -10.45 14.95
CA LYS A 12 2.78 -9.04 15.11
C LYS A 12 2.16 -8.47 13.83
N TYR A 13 2.63 -8.92 12.67
CA TYR A 13 2.28 -8.36 11.36
C TYR A 13 1.10 -9.09 10.73
N PHE A 14 0.25 -8.35 10.01
CA PHE A 14 -0.74 -8.97 9.14
C PHE A 14 -0.06 -9.45 7.87
N ILE A 15 -0.32 -10.70 7.49
CA ILE A 15 0.29 -11.34 6.33
C ILE A 15 -0.80 -11.66 5.32
N GLN A 16 -0.59 -11.22 4.08
CA GLN A 16 -1.38 -11.63 2.93
C GLN A 16 -0.47 -12.31 1.93
N GLU A 17 -0.87 -13.51 1.51
CA GLU A 17 -0.16 -14.28 0.49
C GLU A 17 -0.93 -14.18 -0.83
N HIS A 18 -0.19 -13.96 -1.91
CA HIS A 18 -0.68 -14.00 -3.27
C HIS A 18 0.10 -15.04 -4.06
N ILE A 19 -0.60 -16.03 -4.59
CA ILE A 19 -0.04 -17.11 -5.38
C ILE A 19 -0.31 -16.79 -6.85
N GLY A 20 0.74 -16.55 -7.63
CA GLY A 20 0.62 -16.32 -9.07
C GLY A 20 0.44 -17.62 -9.86
N SER A 21 0.25 -17.49 -11.17
CA SER A 21 0.18 -18.64 -12.07
C SER A 21 1.53 -19.34 -12.19
N GLU A 22 1.51 -20.66 -12.30
CA GLU A 22 2.72 -21.45 -12.56
C GLU A 22 3.32 -21.11 -13.93
N LYS A 23 4.63 -20.85 -13.95
CA LYS A 23 5.47 -20.64 -15.13
C LYS A 23 6.75 -21.45 -14.95
N ASP A 24 7.16 -22.22 -15.95
CA ASP A 24 8.40 -23.02 -15.93
C ASP A 24 8.56 -23.94 -14.70
N ASN A 25 7.47 -24.63 -14.32
CA ASN A 25 7.39 -25.47 -13.11
C ASN A 25 7.70 -24.71 -11.80
N ARG A 26 7.52 -23.38 -11.79
CA ARG A 26 7.69 -22.51 -10.64
C ARG A 26 6.45 -21.67 -10.43
N THR A 27 6.03 -21.56 -9.18
CA THR A 27 4.90 -20.71 -8.80
C THR A 27 5.44 -19.47 -8.09
N PRO A 28 5.29 -18.27 -8.66
CA PRO A 28 5.71 -17.06 -7.98
C PRO A 28 4.75 -16.79 -6.81
N ILE A 29 5.32 -16.57 -5.63
CA ILE A 29 4.57 -16.26 -4.41
C ILE A 29 4.99 -14.88 -3.93
N THR A 30 4.01 -14.01 -3.72
CA THR A 30 4.23 -12.68 -3.13
C THR A 30 3.60 -12.65 -1.74
N ILE A 31 4.41 -12.30 -0.74
CA ILE A 31 3.97 -12.15 0.64
C ILE A 31 3.96 -10.66 0.98
N HIS A 32 2.79 -10.13 1.32
CA HIS A 32 2.63 -8.77 1.82
C HIS A 32 2.54 -8.79 3.34
N LEU A 33 3.49 -8.10 3.99
CA LEU A 33 3.48 -7.86 5.43
C LEU A 33 3.10 -6.40 5.68
N LEU A 34 2.01 -6.17 6.40
CA LEU A 34 1.69 -4.82 6.88
C LEU A 34 2.50 -4.53 8.14
N VAL A 35 3.42 -3.58 8.02
CA VAL A 35 4.34 -3.15 9.08
C VAL A 35 3.99 -1.75 9.59
N ASP A 36 4.39 -1.46 10.83
CA ASP A 36 4.29 -0.12 11.39
C ASP A 36 5.32 0.83 10.76
N GLN A 37 5.14 2.14 10.97
CA GLN A 37 6.02 3.17 10.42
C GLN A 37 7.48 2.99 10.86
N HIS A 38 7.71 2.63 12.12
CA HIS A 38 9.07 2.45 12.66
C HIS A 38 9.80 1.29 11.95
N THR A 39 9.13 0.16 11.77
CA THR A 39 9.65 -1.01 11.05
C THR A 39 9.87 -0.69 9.57
N TYR A 40 8.97 0.10 8.96
CA TYR A 40 9.15 0.60 7.59
C TYR A 40 10.39 1.49 7.47
N GLU A 41 10.61 2.42 8.40
CA GLU A 41 11.78 3.31 8.39
C GLU A 41 13.10 2.53 8.48
N GLN A 42 13.13 1.46 9.26
CA GLN A 42 14.29 0.54 9.33
C GLN A 42 14.54 -0.21 8.02
N MET A 43 13.48 -0.49 7.26
CA MET A 43 13.53 -1.22 5.99
C MET A 43 13.57 -0.32 4.75
N LYS A 44 13.54 1.01 4.90
CA LYS A 44 13.29 1.98 3.82
C LYS A 44 14.25 1.87 2.64
N SER A 45 15.49 1.41 2.88
CA SER A 45 16.50 1.18 1.86
C SER A 45 16.24 -0.04 0.98
N ALA A 46 15.40 -0.98 1.42
CA ALA A 46 14.97 -2.12 0.61
C ALA A 46 13.95 -1.63 -0.44
N THR A 47 14.40 -1.38 -1.66
CA THR A 47 13.55 -0.87 -2.76
C THR A 47 13.45 -1.91 -3.87
N PHE A 48 12.54 -1.74 -4.84
CA PHE A 48 12.49 -2.64 -6.01
C PHE A 48 13.79 -2.69 -6.80
N LYS A 49 14.53 -1.58 -6.87
CA LYS A 49 15.83 -1.51 -7.56
C LYS A 49 16.97 -2.11 -6.73
N GLN A 50 16.83 -2.09 -5.41
CA GLN A 50 17.83 -2.60 -4.46
C GLN A 50 17.11 -3.42 -3.37
N PRO A 51 16.65 -4.63 -3.70
CA PRO A 51 15.92 -5.46 -2.74
C PRO A 51 16.87 -6.03 -1.69
N TYR A 52 16.33 -6.29 -0.50
CA TYR A 52 17.04 -7.09 0.48
C TYR A 52 16.83 -8.56 0.17
N TYR A 53 17.91 -9.32 0.18
CA TYR A 53 17.87 -10.76 0.04
C TYR A 53 17.96 -11.41 1.42
N LEU A 54 17.06 -12.34 1.70
CA LEU A 54 16.96 -12.95 3.03
C LEU A 54 18.24 -13.69 3.44
N HIS A 55 19.07 -14.16 2.52
CA HIS A 55 20.30 -14.89 2.85
C HIS A 55 21.49 -13.97 3.18
N THR A 56 21.62 -12.83 2.50
CA THR A 56 22.77 -11.90 2.64
C THR A 56 22.48 -10.73 3.58
N HIS A 57 21.24 -10.28 3.66
CA HIS A 57 20.87 -9.01 4.31
C HIS A 57 20.13 -9.20 5.64
N GLN A 58 20.23 -10.38 6.28
CA GLN A 58 19.54 -10.67 7.54
C GLN A 58 19.79 -9.62 8.63
N HIS A 59 21.04 -9.17 8.74
CA HIS A 59 21.47 -8.16 9.71
C HIS A 59 20.83 -6.77 9.51
N LEU A 60 20.25 -6.51 8.33
CA LEU A 60 19.54 -5.26 8.04
C LEU A 60 18.03 -5.36 8.30
N ILE A 61 17.52 -6.57 8.55
CA ILE A 61 16.10 -6.84 8.76
C ILE A 61 15.82 -6.86 10.27
N PRO A 62 14.81 -6.11 10.76
CA PRO A 62 14.43 -6.16 12.17
C PRO A 62 14.10 -7.59 12.62
N ASN A 63 14.65 -8.01 13.77
CA ASN A 63 14.55 -9.40 14.26
C ASN A 63 13.11 -9.92 14.30
N ASP A 64 12.15 -9.11 14.77
CA ASP A 64 10.73 -9.50 14.81
C ASP A 64 10.15 -9.82 13.41
N LEU A 65 10.58 -9.04 12.41
CA LEU A 65 10.16 -9.23 11.01
C LEU A 65 10.86 -10.44 10.40
N LEU A 66 12.16 -10.61 10.69
CA LEU A 66 12.95 -11.75 10.25
C LEU A 66 12.37 -13.07 10.80
N ASP A 67 12.04 -13.11 12.10
CA ASP A 67 11.38 -14.25 12.74
C ASP A 67 10.04 -14.56 12.09
N THR A 68 9.24 -13.52 11.82
CA THR A 68 7.93 -13.67 11.17
C THR A 68 8.07 -14.29 9.78
N ILE A 69 8.97 -13.76 8.95
CA ILE A 69 9.23 -14.26 7.59
C ILE A 69 9.74 -15.70 7.67
N THR A 70 10.69 -15.98 8.56
CA THR A 70 11.30 -17.30 8.74
C THR A 70 10.27 -18.36 9.12
N ILE A 71 9.49 -18.11 10.17
CA ILE A 71 8.46 -19.04 10.63
C ILE A 71 7.42 -19.27 9.51
N TRP A 72 7.01 -18.21 8.80
CA TRP A 72 6.04 -18.37 7.72
C TRP A 72 6.56 -19.30 6.62
N LEU A 73 7.78 -19.06 6.14
CA LEU A 73 8.40 -19.86 5.08
C LEU A 73 8.66 -21.30 5.53
N ASN A 74 9.07 -21.52 6.78
CA ASN A 74 9.30 -22.87 7.31
C ASN A 74 7.99 -23.64 7.51
N VAL A 75 6.92 -22.99 7.95
CA VAL A 75 5.60 -23.61 8.02
C VAL A 75 5.15 -24.07 6.63
N LYS A 76 5.40 -23.28 5.59
CA LYS A 76 5.08 -23.68 4.22
C LYS A 76 5.89 -24.89 3.76
N LYS A 77 7.20 -24.87 4.02
CA LYS A 77 8.08 -26.00 3.69
C LYS A 77 7.64 -27.30 4.39
N GLU A 78 7.34 -27.24 5.69
CA GLU A 78 7.09 -28.44 6.50
C GLU A 78 5.64 -28.94 6.43
N TYR A 79 4.65 -28.04 6.31
CA TYR A 79 3.23 -28.42 6.42
C TYR A 79 2.44 -28.26 5.11
N ALA A 80 3.04 -27.66 4.08
CA ALA A 80 2.43 -27.52 2.76
C ALA A 80 3.18 -28.30 1.67
N ASP A 81 4.27 -29.00 2.04
CA ASP A 81 5.20 -29.66 1.13
C ASP A 81 5.74 -28.74 0.01
N GLU A 82 5.78 -27.43 0.29
CA GLU A 82 6.26 -26.43 -0.67
C GLU A 82 7.80 -26.51 -0.79
N LYS A 83 8.30 -26.69 -2.02
CA LYS A 83 9.74 -26.67 -2.31
C LYS A 83 10.17 -25.25 -2.65
N ARG A 84 10.92 -24.65 -1.73
CA ARG A 84 11.47 -23.31 -1.90
C ARG A 84 12.70 -23.35 -2.79
N VAL A 85 12.75 -22.46 -3.77
CA VAL A 85 13.98 -22.19 -4.53
C VAL A 85 14.94 -21.46 -3.60
N GLU A 86 16.11 -22.04 -3.38
CA GLU A 86 17.09 -21.49 -2.44
C GLU A 86 17.52 -20.08 -2.87
N HIS A 87 17.65 -19.19 -1.89
CA HIS A 87 18.08 -17.79 -2.06
C HIS A 87 17.20 -16.91 -2.97
N SER A 88 16.01 -17.36 -3.36
CA SER A 88 15.12 -16.64 -4.28
C SER A 88 14.37 -15.45 -3.65
N GLU A 89 14.50 -15.28 -2.33
CA GLU A 89 13.64 -14.40 -1.55
C GLU A 89 14.14 -12.97 -1.58
N ARG A 90 13.30 -12.11 -2.17
CA ARG A 90 13.53 -10.69 -2.31
C ARG A 90 12.52 -9.94 -1.47
N ILE A 91 13.01 -9.02 -0.65
CA ILE A 91 12.22 -8.21 0.26
C ILE A 91 12.35 -6.77 -0.19
N THR A 92 11.20 -6.13 -0.41
CA THR A 92 11.10 -4.71 -0.73
C THR A 92 10.16 -4.04 0.25
N SER A 93 10.45 -2.79 0.58
CA SER A 93 9.60 -1.94 1.40
C SER A 93 8.87 -0.96 0.49
N VAL A 94 7.55 -0.87 0.67
CA VAL A 94 6.72 0.08 -0.06
C VAL A 94 5.94 0.88 0.96
N ALA A 95 6.14 2.19 0.98
CA ALA A 95 5.28 3.05 1.76
C ALA A 95 3.89 3.02 1.13
N LEU A 96 2.88 2.64 1.91
CA LEU A 96 1.48 2.91 1.59
C LEU A 96 1.22 4.40 1.82
N MET A 97 1.89 5.26 1.06
CA MET A 97 1.48 6.65 0.97
C MET A 97 0.20 6.65 0.16
N ILE A 98 -0.92 6.98 0.81
CA ILE A 98 -2.11 7.42 0.09
C ILE A 98 -1.64 8.63 -0.69
N TYR A 99 -1.49 8.50 -2.01
CA TYR A 99 -0.84 9.46 -2.89
C TYR A 99 -1.69 10.72 -3.01
N GLN A 100 -1.88 11.47 -1.93
CA GLN A 100 -2.46 12.78 -1.99
C GLN A 100 -1.38 13.76 -2.46
N SER A 101 -1.65 14.49 -3.54
CA SER A 101 -0.79 15.59 -3.94
C SER A 101 -0.71 16.62 -2.80
N ALA A 102 0.49 17.08 -2.48
CA ALA A 102 0.71 18.12 -1.48
C ALA A 102 -0.05 19.41 -1.84
N GLU A 103 -0.16 19.71 -3.14
CA GLU A 103 -0.94 20.81 -3.67
C GLU A 103 -1.94 20.30 -4.73
N VAL A 104 -3.22 20.54 -4.49
CA VAL A 104 -4.30 20.17 -5.43
C VAL A 104 -4.60 21.31 -6.40
N VAL A 105 -4.32 22.55 -6.00
CA VAL A 105 -4.46 23.76 -6.82
C VAL A 105 -3.15 24.49 -6.76
N HIS A 106 -2.53 24.68 -7.93
CA HIS A 106 -1.29 25.43 -8.08
C HIS A 106 -1.57 26.72 -8.86
N TYR A 107 -1.17 27.85 -8.28
CA TYR A 107 -1.30 29.16 -8.90
C TYR A 107 0.05 29.54 -9.51
N GLN A 108 0.13 29.58 -10.83
CA GLN A 108 1.33 29.98 -11.54
C GLN A 108 1.12 31.34 -12.19
N GLN A 109 2.11 32.22 -12.03
CA GLN A 109 2.13 33.52 -12.69
C GLN A 109 3.35 33.58 -13.60
N ASP A 110 3.12 33.52 -14.90
CA ASP A 110 4.14 33.86 -15.88
C ASP A 110 3.99 35.34 -16.26
N LYS A 111 5.07 35.96 -16.73
CA LYS A 111 5.31 37.41 -16.91
C LYS A 111 4.17 38.20 -17.59
N GLN A 112 3.19 37.54 -18.22
CA GLN A 112 2.00 38.16 -18.79
C GLN A 112 0.67 37.42 -18.54
N GLN A 113 0.65 36.21 -17.98
CA GLN A 113 -0.57 35.42 -17.80
C GLN A 113 -0.55 34.61 -16.50
N GLN A 114 -1.69 34.62 -15.80
CA GLN A 114 -1.92 33.78 -14.63
C GLN A 114 -2.64 32.50 -15.09
N TYR A 115 -2.05 31.34 -14.80
CA TYR A 115 -2.67 30.04 -15.04
C TYR A 115 -2.85 29.31 -13.71
N ASN A 116 -4.02 28.72 -13.53
CA ASN A 116 -4.34 27.93 -12.34
C ASN A 116 -4.42 26.47 -12.76
N THR A 117 -3.53 25.62 -12.25
CA THR A 117 -3.53 24.18 -12.49
C THR A 117 -4.25 23.49 -11.35
N CYS A 118 -5.25 22.67 -11.67
CA CYS A 118 -6.03 21.93 -10.68
C CYS A 118 -5.91 20.43 -10.94
N LEU A 119 -5.54 19.65 -9.94
CA LEU A 119 -5.52 18.20 -9.99
C LEU A 119 -6.89 17.65 -9.60
N VAL A 120 -7.32 16.56 -10.26
CA VAL A 120 -8.64 15.94 -10.03
C VAL A 120 -8.52 14.42 -10.04
N GLY A 121 -9.30 13.74 -9.18
CA GLY A 121 -9.38 12.29 -9.14
C GLY A 121 -8.06 11.65 -8.71
N ASP A 122 -7.63 10.60 -9.43
CA ASP A 122 -6.39 9.88 -9.13
C ASP A 122 -5.14 10.76 -9.18
N ALA A 123 -5.16 11.83 -9.99
CA ALA A 123 -4.08 12.81 -10.01
C ALA A 123 -4.02 13.66 -8.72
N ALA A 124 -5.12 13.79 -7.98
CA ALA A 124 -5.19 14.57 -6.75
C ALA A 124 -5.03 13.72 -5.48
N PHE A 125 -5.57 12.50 -5.47
CA PHE A 125 -5.40 11.55 -4.38
C PHE A 125 -5.54 10.10 -4.86
N GLY A 126 -4.43 9.35 -4.83
CA GLY A 126 -4.40 7.94 -5.21
C GLY A 126 -5.14 7.07 -4.20
N VAL A 127 -6.35 6.69 -4.56
CA VAL A 127 -7.17 5.70 -3.84
C VAL A 127 -7.31 4.44 -4.70
N PRO A 128 -7.65 3.27 -4.12
CA PRO A 128 -7.81 2.04 -4.89
C PRO A 128 -8.82 2.19 -6.05
N PHE A 129 -8.53 1.55 -7.18
CA PHE A 129 -9.19 1.68 -8.50
C PHE A 129 -10.73 1.90 -8.49
N PHE A 130 -11.51 1.11 -7.74
CA PHE A 130 -12.97 1.27 -7.74
C PHE A 130 -13.48 2.48 -6.95
N ARG A 131 -12.69 2.98 -6.00
CA ARG A 131 -12.99 4.20 -5.25
C ARG A 131 -12.52 5.43 -6.00
N SER A 132 -11.47 5.31 -6.80
CA SER A 132 -10.93 6.44 -7.54
C SER A 132 -11.89 6.98 -8.58
N LEU A 133 -12.61 6.12 -9.31
CA LEU A 133 -13.59 6.58 -10.29
C LEU A 133 -14.71 7.41 -9.66
N ASN A 134 -15.33 6.90 -8.59
CA ASN A 134 -16.40 7.59 -7.88
C ASN A 134 -15.92 8.91 -7.27
N ASN A 135 -14.75 8.89 -6.64
CA ASN A 135 -14.15 10.08 -6.05
C ASN A 135 -13.75 11.10 -7.13
N GLY A 136 -13.23 10.63 -8.26
CA GLY A 136 -12.91 11.42 -9.44
C GLY A 136 -14.13 12.17 -9.96
N ILE A 137 -15.26 11.48 -10.19
CA ILE A 137 -16.50 12.11 -10.66
C ILE A 137 -17.00 13.19 -9.67
N ILE A 138 -17.00 12.89 -8.37
CA ILE A 138 -17.41 13.85 -7.33
C ILE A 138 -16.49 15.08 -7.34
N CYS A 139 -15.18 14.87 -7.41
CA CYS A 139 -14.17 15.92 -7.46
C CYS A 139 -14.28 16.75 -8.74
N SER A 140 -14.48 16.14 -9.90
CA SER A 140 -14.70 16.84 -11.17
C SER A 140 -15.92 17.75 -11.12
N ARG A 141 -17.05 17.25 -10.60
CA ARG A 141 -18.27 18.05 -10.44
C ARG A 141 -18.04 19.25 -9.50
N LYS A 142 -17.35 19.02 -8.38
CA LYS A 142 -17.06 20.09 -7.42
C LYS A 142 -16.10 21.13 -8.01
N LEU A 143 -15.06 20.68 -8.72
CA LEU A 143 -14.12 21.59 -9.41
C LEU A 143 -14.85 22.43 -10.46
N ALA A 144 -15.68 21.81 -11.30
CA ALA A 144 -16.45 22.52 -12.33
C ALA A 144 -17.32 23.64 -11.72
N SER A 145 -17.98 23.35 -10.60
CA SER A 145 -18.75 24.36 -9.85
C SER A 145 -17.86 25.48 -9.30
N CYS A 146 -16.66 25.16 -8.78
CA CYS A 146 -15.72 26.16 -8.27
C CYS A 146 -15.14 27.03 -9.39
N ILE A 147 -14.84 26.45 -10.56
CA ILE A 147 -14.41 27.16 -11.76
C ILE A 147 -15.52 28.11 -12.24
N GLN A 148 -16.77 27.62 -12.31
CA GLN A 148 -17.91 28.46 -12.68
C GLN A 148 -18.07 29.65 -11.73
N LEU A 149 -17.93 29.46 -10.42
CA LEU A 149 -17.97 30.55 -9.44
C LEU A 149 -16.76 31.48 -9.57
N TYR A 150 -15.56 30.94 -9.81
CA TYR A 150 -14.33 31.73 -9.98
C TYR A 150 -14.43 32.70 -11.16
N TYR A 151 -14.96 32.26 -12.30
CA TYR A 151 -15.17 33.11 -13.48
C TYR A 151 -16.48 33.91 -13.41
N GLY A 152 -17.53 33.37 -12.79
CA GLY A 152 -18.84 34.00 -12.65
C GLY A 152 -18.87 35.16 -11.63
N ASN A 153 -18.09 35.09 -10.55
CA ASN A 153 -17.97 36.17 -9.58
C ASN A 153 -17.23 37.40 -10.13
N LYS A 154 -16.73 37.37 -11.36
CA LYS A 154 -16.26 38.58 -12.05
C LYS A 154 -17.40 39.48 -12.56
N SER A 155 -18.67 39.05 -12.52
CA SER A 155 -19.79 39.85 -13.06
C SER A 155 -20.94 40.15 -12.11
N THR A 156 -20.98 39.66 -10.86
CA THR A 156 -22.07 40.06 -9.94
C THR A 156 -21.73 39.81 -8.48
N GLN A 157 -21.50 40.90 -7.73
CA GLN A 157 -21.82 40.90 -6.29
C GLN A 157 -23.34 40.83 -6.16
N THR A 158 -23.90 39.63 -6.02
CA THR A 158 -25.29 39.50 -5.56
C THR A 158 -25.45 38.32 -4.62
N GLY A 159 -25.81 38.66 -3.37
CA GLY A 159 -26.78 37.92 -2.58
C GLY A 159 -26.27 36.67 -1.89
N GLY A 160 -25.93 36.83 -0.61
CA GLY A 160 -25.89 35.72 0.34
C GLY A 160 -27.25 35.02 0.40
N GLY A 161 -27.35 33.89 -0.29
CA GLY A 161 -28.48 32.97 -0.17
C GLY A 161 -28.38 32.20 1.14
N ASN A 162 -29.26 32.53 2.09
CA ASN A 162 -29.51 31.74 3.29
C ASN A 162 -29.99 30.35 2.91
N ILE A 163 -29.21 29.31 3.23
CA ILE A 163 -29.69 27.93 3.28
C ILE A 163 -29.55 27.45 4.73
N LEU A 164 -30.62 27.67 5.49
CA LEU A 164 -30.80 27.15 6.84
C LEU A 164 -31.09 25.65 6.78
N ASN A 165 -30.30 24.92 7.55
CA ASN A 165 -30.67 23.84 8.46
C ASN A 165 -31.72 22.81 8.00
N ASN A 166 -31.24 21.58 7.79
CA ASN A 166 -31.89 20.45 8.45
C ASN A 166 -30.86 19.49 9.05
N LEU A 167 -31.01 19.28 10.36
CA LEU A 167 -30.26 18.35 11.19
C LEU A 167 -30.36 16.92 10.63
N LYS A 168 -29.22 16.31 10.28
CA LYS A 168 -28.98 14.87 10.50
C LYS A 168 -27.54 14.65 10.95
N PHE A 169 -27.37 13.68 11.84
CA PHE A 169 -26.20 13.39 12.68
C PHE A 169 -24.92 12.99 11.90
N GLY A 170 -23.75 13.33 12.45
CA GLY A 170 -22.49 12.58 12.28
C GLY A 170 -21.57 12.89 11.10
N TRP A 171 -22.07 13.12 9.88
CA TRP A 171 -21.19 13.14 8.68
C TRP A 171 -21.53 14.22 7.65
N THR A 172 -22.78 14.67 7.64
CA THR A 172 -23.26 15.82 6.85
C THR A 172 -22.66 17.14 7.31
N LYS A 173 -22.15 17.24 8.54
CA LYS A 173 -21.51 18.47 9.06
C LYS A 173 -20.22 18.83 8.31
N LEU A 174 -19.41 17.83 7.93
CA LEU A 174 -18.18 18.04 7.15
C LEU A 174 -18.50 18.41 5.70
N VAL A 175 -19.48 17.75 5.09
CA VAL A 175 -19.95 18.07 3.73
C VAL A 175 -20.65 19.42 3.69
N ASN A 176 -21.42 19.77 4.73
CA ASN A 176 -22.04 21.09 4.89
C ASN A 176 -20.99 22.17 5.17
N GLN A 177 -19.94 21.90 5.93
CA GLN A 177 -18.79 22.82 6.07
C GLN A 177 -18.07 23.03 4.74
N ALA A 178 -17.86 21.98 3.94
CA ALA A 178 -17.31 22.08 2.59
C ALA A 178 -18.27 22.74 1.57
N HIS A 179 -19.58 22.77 1.89
CA HIS A 179 -20.56 23.57 1.16
C HIS A 179 -20.56 25.04 1.61
N CYS A 180 -20.38 25.35 2.88
CA CYS A 180 -20.21 26.72 3.38
C CYS A 180 -18.94 27.38 2.81
N LEU A 181 -17.90 26.60 2.52
CA LEU A 181 -16.68 27.09 1.85
C LEU A 181 -16.90 27.54 0.40
N LEU A 182 -18.04 27.19 -0.23
CA LEU A 182 -18.40 27.69 -1.58
C LEU A 182 -18.77 29.18 -1.59
N ASN A 183 -19.07 29.77 -0.42
CA ASN A 183 -19.28 31.21 -0.26
C ASN A 183 -17.99 31.95 0.15
N SER A 184 -16.84 31.29 0.08
CA SER A 184 -15.56 31.98 0.27
C SER A 184 -15.20 32.79 -0.98
N ASN A 185 -14.48 33.89 -0.78
CA ASN A 185 -13.95 34.72 -1.88
C ASN A 185 -12.91 33.98 -2.75
N GLU A 186 -12.54 32.73 -2.40
CA GLU A 186 -11.51 31.93 -3.06
C GLU A 186 -12.04 30.51 -3.40
N PRO A 187 -12.90 30.37 -4.43
CA PRO A 187 -13.59 29.10 -4.74
C PRO A 187 -12.64 27.93 -5.08
N LEU A 188 -11.48 28.20 -5.68
CA LEU A 188 -10.49 27.15 -5.97
C LEU A 188 -9.78 26.63 -4.71
N LYS A 189 -9.59 27.49 -3.70
CA LYS A 189 -9.07 27.05 -2.39
C LYS A 189 -10.08 26.19 -1.64
N ALA A 190 -11.38 26.50 -1.77
CA ALA A 190 -12.45 25.66 -1.26
C ALA A 190 -12.45 24.27 -1.90
N TYR A 191 -12.10 24.17 -3.19
CA TYR A 191 -11.90 22.89 -3.85
C TYR A 191 -10.72 22.10 -3.28
N SER A 192 -9.56 22.72 -3.09
CA SER A 192 -8.39 22.08 -2.45
C SER A 192 -8.75 21.52 -1.07
N GLN A 193 -9.43 22.32 -0.23
CA GLN A 193 -9.87 21.88 1.09
C GLN A 193 -10.86 20.71 1.04
N PHE A 194 -11.78 20.72 0.07
CA PHE A 194 -12.69 19.60 -0.15
C PHE A 194 -11.94 18.31 -0.48
N VAL A 195 -10.93 18.38 -1.34
CA VAL A 195 -10.10 17.22 -1.68
C VAL A 195 -9.31 16.71 -0.47
N HIS A 196 -8.69 17.59 0.33
CA HIS A 196 -8.03 17.20 1.58
C HIS A 196 -8.97 16.50 2.57
N LEU A 197 -10.20 16.98 2.69
CA LEU A 197 -11.20 16.39 3.57
C LEU A 197 -11.63 15.01 3.10
N MET A 198 -11.80 14.82 1.79
CA MET A 198 -12.10 13.51 1.19
C MET A 198 -10.95 12.52 1.40
N ALA A 199 -9.71 12.93 1.16
CA ALA A 199 -8.53 12.10 1.41
C ALA A 199 -8.46 11.70 2.89
N THR A 200 -8.51 12.67 3.81
CA THR A 200 -8.48 12.44 5.27
C THR A 200 -9.57 11.47 5.72
N LYS A 201 -10.77 11.55 5.15
CA LYS A 201 -11.86 10.61 5.42
C LYS A 201 -11.50 9.18 5.01
N GLU A 202 -10.93 9.00 3.82
CA GLU A 202 -10.50 7.67 3.36
C GLU A 202 -9.39 7.13 4.26
N ILE A 203 -8.42 7.96 4.68
CA ILE A 203 -7.38 7.58 5.66
C ILE A 203 -8.03 7.11 6.97
N MET A 204 -8.97 7.88 7.51
CA MET A 204 -9.66 7.56 8.76
C MET A 204 -10.48 6.27 8.65
N ILE A 205 -11.17 6.04 7.54
CA ILE A 205 -11.91 4.79 7.31
C ILE A 205 -10.95 3.62 7.22
N ALA A 206 -9.81 3.77 6.53
CA ALA A 206 -8.79 2.74 6.44
C ALA A 206 -8.18 2.43 7.82
N GLN A 207 -7.85 3.45 8.61
CA GLN A 207 -7.37 3.30 9.98
C GLN A 207 -8.41 2.64 10.88
N ASN A 208 -9.67 3.05 10.80
CA ASN A 208 -10.75 2.44 11.57
C ASN A 208 -10.97 0.97 11.17
N LYS A 209 -10.86 0.64 9.89
CA LYS A 209 -10.89 -0.76 9.43
C LYS A 209 -9.70 -1.55 9.96
N ALA A 210 -8.49 -1.00 9.92
CA ALA A 210 -7.30 -1.64 10.48
C ALA A 210 -7.45 -1.86 11.99
N ASN A 211 -7.90 -0.84 12.73
CA ASN A 211 -8.17 -0.92 14.17
C ASN A 211 -9.28 -1.92 14.49
N PHE A 212 -10.34 -1.98 13.67
CA PHE A 212 -11.40 -2.96 13.84
C PHE A 212 -10.91 -4.38 13.56
N LEU A 213 -10.10 -4.59 12.52
CA LEU A 213 -9.47 -5.88 12.24
C LEU A 213 -8.53 -6.28 13.38
N PHE A 214 -7.77 -5.34 13.94
CA PHE A 214 -6.95 -5.56 15.12
C PHE A 214 -7.80 -5.91 16.35
N ALA A 215 -8.89 -5.18 16.60
CA ALA A 215 -9.80 -5.47 17.71
C ALA A 215 -10.50 -6.81 17.53
N ALA A 216 -10.91 -7.16 16.31
CA ALA A 216 -11.46 -8.46 15.97
C ALA A 216 -10.41 -9.57 16.15
N ASP A 217 -9.16 -9.33 15.79
CA ASP A 217 -8.05 -10.25 16.07
C ASP A 217 -7.81 -10.39 17.58
N MET A 218 -7.86 -9.30 18.33
CA MET A 218 -7.76 -9.31 19.79
C MET A 218 -8.94 -10.07 20.43
N MET A 219 -10.16 -9.85 19.93
CA MET A 219 -11.34 -10.60 20.35
C MET A 219 -11.24 -12.06 19.95
N ASN A 220 -10.70 -12.41 18.79
CA ASN A 220 -10.40 -13.79 18.41
C ASN A 220 -9.29 -14.40 19.28
N LYS A 221 -8.36 -13.58 19.78
CA LYS A 221 -7.31 -13.96 20.75
C LYS A 221 -7.85 -14.14 22.16
N ILE A 222 -8.95 -13.47 22.54
CA ILE A 222 -9.62 -13.59 23.84
C ILE A 222 -10.68 -14.72 23.82
N ASN A 223 -11.44 -14.81 22.72
CA ASN A 223 -12.58 -15.70 22.49
C ASN A 223 -12.22 -17.04 21.84
N GLY A 224 -10.96 -17.50 21.93
CA GLY A 224 -10.86 -18.91 22.34
C GLY A 224 -11.15 -18.95 23.84
N SER A 225 -10.45 -19.55 24.78
CA SER A 225 -10.99 -19.85 26.14
C SER A 225 -12.17 -20.84 26.11
N VAL A 226 -12.97 -20.89 25.04
CA VAL A 226 -13.59 -22.12 24.49
C VAL A 226 -12.44 -22.97 23.93
N PRO A 227 -12.35 -24.30 24.15
CA PRO A 227 -11.09 -25.07 24.16
C PRO A 227 -10.28 -25.00 22.85
N TRP A 228 -9.49 -23.93 22.72
CA TRP A 228 -8.59 -23.54 21.63
C TRP A 228 -7.22 -24.23 21.66
N GLN A 229 -6.99 -25.13 22.62
CA GLN A 229 -5.70 -25.81 22.84
C GLN A 229 -5.32 -26.70 21.67
N LEU A 230 -6.26 -27.01 20.76
CA LEU A 230 -5.99 -27.81 19.57
C LEU A 230 -5.44 -27.00 18.38
N ASN A 231 -5.35 -25.67 18.43
CA ASN A 231 -5.07 -24.83 17.26
C ASN A 231 -3.98 -23.76 17.46
N LYS A 232 -3.12 -23.90 18.47
CA LYS A 232 -1.90 -23.09 18.64
C LYS A 232 -0.68 -23.98 18.38
N TRP A 233 0.38 -23.39 17.83
CA TRP A 233 1.70 -24.04 17.82
C TRP A 233 2.17 -24.20 19.26
N SER A 234 2.81 -25.33 19.58
CA SER A 234 3.51 -25.46 20.86
C SER A 234 4.73 -24.52 20.84
N SER A 235 5.26 -24.15 22.02
CA SER A 235 6.50 -23.35 22.08
C SER A 235 7.66 -24.08 21.41
N GLU A 236 7.74 -25.40 21.60
CA GLU A 236 8.74 -26.27 20.97
C GLU A 236 8.65 -26.23 19.45
N ASP A 237 7.45 -26.28 18.87
CA ASP A 237 7.27 -26.15 17.41
C ASP A 237 7.71 -24.78 16.91
N VAL A 238 7.41 -23.71 17.66
CA VAL A 238 7.81 -22.35 17.28
C VAL A 238 9.32 -22.19 17.30
N ASP A 239 9.97 -22.71 18.34
CA ASP A 239 11.44 -22.65 18.47
C ASP A 239 12.11 -23.49 17.37
N HIS A 240 11.60 -24.69 17.09
CA HIS A 240 12.05 -25.51 15.95
C HIS A 240 11.92 -24.74 14.62
N LEU A 241 10.76 -24.12 14.37
CA LEU A 241 10.53 -23.33 13.16
C LEU A 241 11.42 -22.09 13.06
N LYS A 242 12.01 -21.59 14.16
CA LYS A 242 13.01 -20.51 14.13
C LYS A 242 14.41 -21.05 13.81
N GLU A 243 14.78 -22.20 14.35
CA GLU A 243 16.13 -22.77 14.26
C GLU A 243 16.48 -23.35 12.88
N THR A 244 15.49 -23.80 12.10
CA THR A 244 15.68 -24.49 10.81
C THR A 244 16.46 -23.67 9.76
N ILE A 245 16.55 -22.34 9.87
CA ILE A 245 17.36 -21.51 8.95
C ILE A 245 18.79 -21.27 9.46
N TYR A 246 18.99 -21.11 10.78
CA TYR A 246 20.32 -20.80 11.34
C TYR A 246 21.31 -21.96 11.16
N SER A 247 20.81 -23.19 11.10
CA SER A 247 21.62 -24.40 10.98
C SER A 247 22.22 -24.61 9.59
N ASN A 248 21.58 -24.10 8.53
CA ASN A 248 22.10 -24.27 7.16
C ASN A 248 23.18 -23.24 6.78
N ASN A 249 23.20 -22.08 7.42
CA ASN A 249 24.18 -21.03 7.11
C ASN A 249 25.53 -21.20 7.84
N GLN A 250 25.60 -21.99 8.92
CA GLN A 250 26.88 -22.26 9.61
C GLN A 250 27.71 -23.38 8.97
N SER A 251 27.10 -24.23 8.15
CA SER A 251 27.77 -25.36 7.49
C SER A 251 28.65 -24.96 6.29
N ILE A 252 28.63 -23.69 5.86
CA ILE A 252 29.35 -23.19 4.69
C ILE A 252 30.55 -22.32 5.13
N THR A 253 31.31 -22.81 6.12
CA THR A 253 32.62 -22.23 6.48
C THR A 253 33.65 -23.32 6.75
N THR A 254 33.84 -24.26 5.83
CA THR A 254 35.12 -24.96 5.60
C THR A 254 34.99 -25.98 4.47
N THR A 255 35.09 -25.52 3.23
CA THR A 255 35.78 -26.27 2.17
C THR A 255 36.31 -25.23 1.21
N ASP A 256 37.61 -24.95 1.34
CA ASP A 256 38.42 -24.43 0.24
C ASP A 256 38.21 -25.36 -0.95
N ASP A 257 37.59 -24.87 -2.02
CA ASP A 257 37.79 -25.40 -3.35
C ASP A 257 37.57 -24.28 -4.38
N GLN A 258 38.52 -24.20 -5.30
CA GLN A 258 38.59 -23.20 -6.36
C GLN A 258 37.32 -23.22 -7.21
N ILE A 259 36.62 -22.09 -7.27
CA ILE A 259 35.57 -21.87 -8.28
C ILE A 259 36.18 -20.99 -9.36
N ASP A 260 36.35 -21.61 -10.53
CA ASP A 260 36.67 -20.96 -11.79
C ASP A 260 35.69 -19.81 -12.06
N SER A 261 36.25 -18.61 -12.14
CA SER A 261 35.58 -17.44 -12.67
C SER A 261 35.42 -17.62 -14.19
N ASN A 262 34.26 -18.09 -14.64
CA ASN A 262 33.70 -17.77 -15.96
C ASN A 262 32.25 -18.23 -16.03
N THR A 263 31.45 -17.53 -16.83
CA THR A 263 30.04 -17.78 -17.18
C THR A 263 28.97 -17.39 -16.15
N TRP A 264 28.77 -16.09 -16.00
CA TRP A 264 27.45 -15.48 -15.79
C TRP A 264 27.35 -14.24 -16.68
N GLU A 265 27.30 -14.46 -17.99
CA GLU A 265 26.82 -13.45 -18.95
C GLU A 265 25.40 -13.86 -19.38
N ASP A 266 24.49 -12.91 -19.23
CA ASP A 266 23.27 -12.68 -20.01
C ASP A 266 22.09 -13.67 -19.95
N GLU A 267 21.27 -13.61 -18.89
CA GLU A 267 19.84 -14.05 -18.96
C GLU A 267 18.86 -13.13 -18.17
N ASP A 268 19.19 -11.86 -17.93
CA ASP A 268 18.34 -10.92 -17.15
C ASP A 268 17.67 -9.82 -18.00
N TYR A 269 17.32 -10.08 -19.27
CA TYR A 269 16.72 -9.06 -20.16
C TYR A 269 15.22 -9.17 -20.46
N ASP A 270 14.49 -10.21 -20.04
CA ASP A 270 13.12 -10.43 -20.53
C ASP A 270 11.96 -10.01 -19.59
N LEU A 271 12.22 -9.62 -18.33
CA LEU A 271 11.14 -9.17 -17.42
C LEU A 271 10.92 -7.64 -17.39
N VAL A 272 11.79 -6.86 -18.03
CA VAL A 272 11.63 -5.39 -18.15
C VAL A 272 10.78 -5.02 -19.37
N GLN A 273 10.74 -5.84 -20.42
CA GLN A 273 9.98 -5.53 -21.64
C GLN A 273 8.45 -5.68 -21.46
N GLU A 274 7.96 -6.49 -20.52
CA GLU A 274 6.51 -6.70 -20.35
C GLU A 274 5.81 -5.48 -19.70
N PHE A 275 6.55 -4.56 -19.09
CA PHE A 275 6.00 -3.28 -18.56
C PHE A 275 6.10 -2.12 -19.56
N ASP A 276 7.15 -2.05 -20.38
CA ASP A 276 7.30 -1.00 -21.39
C ASP A 276 6.28 -1.15 -22.55
N ILE A 277 5.82 -2.37 -22.84
CA ILE A 277 4.78 -2.62 -23.86
C ILE A 277 3.41 -2.07 -23.41
N LEU A 278 3.14 -2.02 -22.11
CA LEU A 278 1.89 -1.45 -21.58
C LEU A 278 1.86 0.09 -21.60
N GLU A 279 3.01 0.76 -21.50
CA GLU A 279 3.08 2.22 -21.66
C GLU A 279 3.05 2.67 -23.13
N SER A 280 3.63 1.89 -24.06
CA SER A 280 3.58 2.24 -25.48
C SER A 280 2.18 2.12 -26.09
N ASP A 281 1.39 1.12 -25.69
CA ASP A 281 0.02 0.92 -26.19
C ASP A 281 -1.00 1.93 -25.65
N LEU A 282 -0.72 2.54 -24.48
CA LEU A 282 -1.50 3.66 -23.95
C LEU A 282 -1.16 4.99 -24.64
N SER A 283 0.07 5.14 -25.16
CA SER A 283 0.50 6.34 -25.88
C SER A 283 0.00 6.43 -27.33
N ASN A 284 -0.22 5.29 -28.00
CA ASN A 284 -0.66 5.25 -29.41
C ASN A 284 -2.18 5.41 -29.59
N ASN A 285 -2.98 5.21 -28.54
CA ASN A 285 -4.44 5.35 -28.60
C ASN A 285 -4.96 6.78 -28.31
N PHE A 286 -4.07 7.76 -28.10
CA PHE A 286 -4.44 9.16 -27.85
C PHE A 286 -4.07 10.12 -29.01
N GLN A 287 -3.72 9.60 -30.20
CA GLN A 287 -3.44 10.41 -31.39
C GLN A 287 -4.40 10.20 -32.57
N GLN A 288 -5.52 9.50 -32.37
CA GLN A 288 -6.62 9.49 -33.33
C GLN A 288 -7.94 9.78 -32.62
N ASP A 289 -8.22 11.08 -32.47
CA ASP A 289 -9.52 11.74 -32.69
C ASP A 289 -9.41 13.26 -32.43
#